data_AF-A0A4V0I5X8-F1
#
_entry.id   AF-A0A4V0I5X8-F1
#
_cell.length_a   1.000
_cell.length_b   1.000
_cell.length_c   1.000
_cell.angle_alpha   90.00
_cell.angle_beta   90.00
_cell.angle_gamma   90.00
#
_symmetry.space_group_name_H-M   'P 1'
#
loop_
_entity.id
_entity.type
_entity.pdbx_description
1 polymer ?
#
loop_
_entity_poly.entity_id
_entity_poly.type
_entity_poly.pdbx_seq_one_letter_code
_entity_poly.pdbx_strand_id
1 'polypeptide(L)' 'MRAFSLVFLVVVVAALGVLAYENNFPTTLSAWQWSMSLPFPLVVAATYLLGMLTGSLLVSAVRRSWYRVAEMNRAA' A
#
# COMPACT_ATOMS: atom_id res chain seq x y z
N MET A 1 5.29 0.91 -26.86
CA MET A 1 5.58 1.01 -25.41
C MET A 1 4.32 0.91 -24.54
N ARG A 2 3.26 1.70 -24.78
CA ARG A 2 2.01 1.63 -23.99
C ARG A 2 1.29 0.27 -24.03
N ALA A 3 1.20 -0.36 -25.20
CA ALA A 3 0.54 -1.67 -25.35
C ALA A 3 1.26 -2.78 -24.57
N PHE A 4 2.59 -2.83 -24.60
CA PHE A 4 3.37 -3.78 -23.79
C PHE A 4 3.20 -3.54 -22.29
N SER A 5 3.17 -2.28 -21.86
CA SER A 5 2.89 -1.94 -20.46
C SER A 5 1.49 -2.38 -20.02
N LEU A 6 0.49 -2.24 -20.88
CA LEU A 6 -0.86 -2.73 -20.61
C LEU A 6 -0.92 -4.25 -20.51
N VAL A 7 -0.31 -4.97 -21.46
CA VAL A 7 -0.26 -6.45 -21.42
C VAL A 7 0.45 -6.93 -20.16
N PHE A 8 1.60 -6.34 -19.83
CA PHE A 8 2.32 -6.68 -18.61
C PHE A 8 1.47 -6.43 -17.36
N LEU A 9 0.78 -5.29 -17.29
CA LEU A 9 -0.12 -4.97 -16.18
C LEU A 9 -1.26 -5.99 -16.07
N VAL A 10 -1.88 -6.37 -17.19
CA VAL A 10 -2.93 -7.40 -17.22
C VAL A 10 -2.40 -8.74 -16.72
N VAL A 11 -1.21 -9.15 -17.15
CA VAL A 11 -0.57 -10.39 -16.70
C VAL A 11 -0.29 -10.36 -15.20
N VAL A 12 0.23 -9.25 -14.68
CA VAL A 12 0.48 -9.08 -13.23
C VAL A 12 -0.82 -9.13 -12.44
N VAL A 13 -1.86 -8.41 -12.87
CA VAL A 13 -3.17 -8.43 -12.21
C VAL A 13 -3.78 -9.83 -12.24
N ALA A 14 -3.68 -10.55 -13.36
CA ALA A 14 -4.17 -11.92 -13.46
C ALA A 14 -3.40 -12.87 -12.51
N ALA A 15 -2.08 -12.77 -12.46
CA ALA A 15 -1.25 -13.58 -11.55
C ALA A 15 -1.59 -13.31 -10.08
N LEU A 16 -1.78 -12.04 -9.70
CA LEU A 16 -2.22 -11.66 -8.36
C LEU A 16 -3.63 -12.19 -8.06
N GLY A 17 -4.54 -12.18 -9.04
CA GLY A 17 -5.88 -12.75 -8.92
C GLY A 17 -5.88 -14.25 -8.66
N VAL A 18 -5.04 -15.01 -9.38
CA VAL A 18 -4.86 -16.45 -9.16
C VAL A 18 -4.29 -16.71 -7.77
N LEU A 19 -3.25 -15.97 -7.37
CA LEU A 19 -2.68 -16.08 -6.02
C LEU A 19 -3.71 -15.77 -4.93
N ALA A 20 -4.54 -14.74 -5.13
CA ALA A 20 -5.61 -14.39 -4.20
C ALA A 20 -6.66 -15.51 -4.11
N TYR A 21 -7.04 -16.12 -5.24
CA TYR A 21 -8.00 -17.22 -5.26
C TYR A 21 -7.47 -18.47 -4.55
N GLU A 22 -6.25 -18.88 -4.86
CA GLU A 22 -5.60 -20.06 -4.25
C GLU A 22 -5.34 -19.87 -2.76
N ASN A 23 -4.98 -18.65 -2.34
CA ASN A 23 -4.70 -18.31 -0.94
C ASN A 23 -5.93 -17.75 -0.22
N ASN A 24 -7.14 -18.05 -0.70
CA ASN A 24 -8.36 -17.55 -0.09
C ASN A 24 -8.79 -18.37 1.14
N PHE A 25 -7.95 -18.38 2.16
CA PHE A 25 -8.26 -19.00 3.44
C PHE A 25 -8.73 -17.95 4.48
N PRO A 26 -9.65 -18.33 5.39
CA PRO A 26 -10.11 -17.44 6.45
C PRO A 26 -8.95 -17.15 7.42
N THR A 27 -8.66 -15.88 7.61
CA THR A 27 -7.64 -15.38 8.55
C THR A 27 -8.30 -14.55 9.63
N THR A 28 -8.09 -14.92 10.89
CA THR A 28 -8.61 -14.18 12.03
C THR A 28 -7.65 -13.06 12.39
N LEU A 29 -8.10 -11.82 12.24
CA LEU A 29 -7.41 -10.64 12.76
C LEU A 29 -7.87 -10.41 14.19
N SER A 30 -6.92 -10.40 15.12
CA SER A 30 -7.16 -10.06 16.52
C SER A 30 -6.36 -8.81 16.88
N ALA A 31 -7.04 -7.78 17.36
CA ALA A 31 -6.44 -6.52 17.80
C ALA A 31 -7.11 -6.03 19.09
N TRP A 32 -6.34 -5.94 20.17
CA TRP A 32 -6.84 -5.64 21.52
C TRP A 32 -7.98 -6.57 21.95
N GLN A 33 -9.23 -6.15 21.76
CA GLN A 33 -10.45 -6.87 22.15
C GLN A 33 -11.31 -7.25 20.93
N TRP A 34 -10.89 -6.84 19.73
CA TRP A 34 -11.63 -7.04 18.50
C TRP A 34 -11.05 -8.25 17.77
N SER A 35 -11.92 -9.19 17.42
CA SER A 35 -11.57 -10.31 16.54
C SER A 35 -12.51 -10.32 15.34
N MET A 36 -11.96 -10.35 14.14
CA MET A 36 -12.73 -10.43 12.90
C MET A 36 -12.09 -11.45 11.97
N SER A 37 -12.90 -12.36 11.42
CA SER A 37 -12.45 -13.32 10.41
C SER A 37 -12.65 -12.73 9.03
N LEU A 38 -11.56 -12.57 8.28
CA LEU A 38 -11.54 -11.99 6.95
C LEU A 38 -10.76 -12.90 6.00
N PRO A 39 -11.07 -12.88 4.69
CA PRO A 39 -10.27 -13.62 3.73
C PRO A 39 -8.86 -13.03 3.67
N PHE A 40 -7.84 -13.89 3.67
CA PHE A 40 -6.43 -13.46 3.63
C PHE A 40 -6.12 -12.42 2.53
N PRO A 41 -6.61 -12.57 1.27
CA PRO A 41 -6.33 -11.60 0.22
C PRO A 41 -6.86 -10.20 0.55
N LEU A 42 -7.99 -10.13 1.26
CA LEU A 42 -8.62 -8.87 1.65
C LEU A 42 -7.76 -8.14 2.70
N VAL A 43 -7.19 -8.89 3.64
CA VAL A 43 -6.27 -8.37 4.67
C VAL A 43 -5.02 -7.78 4.02
N VAL A 44 -4.42 -8.50 3.08
CA VAL A 44 -3.22 -8.06 2.34
C VAL A 44 -3.52 -6.80 1.53
N ALA A 45 -4.64 -6.78 0.79
CA ALA A 45 -5.04 -5.61 0.02
C ALA A 45 -5.27 -4.37 0.91
N ALA A 46 -5.98 -4.54 2.03
CA ALA A 46 -6.25 -3.46 2.96
C ALA A 46 -4.95 -2.92 3.59
N THR A 47 -4.05 -3.78 4.05
CA THR A 47 -2.76 -3.36 4.62
C THR A 47 -1.86 -2.68 3.60
N TYR A 48 -1.81 -3.17 2.35
CA TYR A 48 -1.07 -2.52 1.28
C TYR A 48 -1.59 -1.10 0.99
N LEU A 49 -2.92 -0.94 0.87
CA LEU A 49 -3.53 0.37 0.64
C LEU A 49 -3.27 1.33 1.80
N LEU A 50 -3.42 0.88 3.04
CA LEU A 50 -3.10 1.68 4.23
C LEU A 50 -1.62 2.07 4.26
N GLY A 51 -0.72 1.14 3.91
CA GLY A 51 0.72 1.42 3.78
C GLY A 51 1.03 2.46 2.70
N MET A 52 0.35 2.39 1.55
CA MET A 52 0.52 3.35 0.47
C MET A 52 0.04 4.76 0.86
N LEU A 53 -1.11 4.85 1.54
CA LEU A 53 -1.66 6.12 2.03
C LEU A 53 -0.78 6.71 3.14
N THR A 54 -0.44 5.92 4.16
CA THR A 54 0.40 6.40 5.28
C THR A 54 1.82 6.72 4.83
N GLY A 55 2.42 5.90 3.97
CA GLY A 55 3.76 6.12 3.41
C GLY A 55 3.84 7.42 2.61
N SER A 56 2.87 7.68 1.73
CA SER A 56 2.85 8.93 0.95
C SER A 56 2.63 10.18 1.83
N LEU A 57 1.79 10.07 2.87
CA LEU A 57 1.61 11.14 3.85
C LEU A 57 2.88 11.41 4.66
N LEU A 58 3.56 10.35 5.12
CA LEU A 58 4.82 10.49 5.86
C LEU A 58 5.92 11.10 4.98
N VAL A 59 6.11 10.58 3.76
CA VAL A 59 7.09 11.10 2.81
C VAL A 59 6.82 12.57 2.48
N SER A 60 5.56 12.95 2.26
CA SER A 60 5.20 14.34 1.99
C SER A 60 5.42 15.26 3.20
N ALA A 61 5.10 14.80 4.42
CA ALA A 61 5.36 15.54 5.65
C ALA A 61 6.85 15.77 5.89
N VAL A 62 7.68 14.73 5.72
CA VAL A 62 9.15 14.83 5.84
C VAL A 62 9.70 15.78 4.79
N ARG A 63 9.32 15.62 3.51
CA ARG A 63 9.76 16.50 2.42
C ARG A 63 9.42 17.96 2.71
N ARG A 64 8.20 18.24 3.22
CA ARG A 64 7.78 19.60 3.57
C ARG A 64 8.55 20.18 4.76
N SER A 65 8.96 19.35 5.71
CA SER A 65 9.83 19.77 6.81
C SER A 65 11.20 20.22 6.30
N TRP A 66 11.80 19.46 5.39
CA TRP A 66 13.12 19.75 4.83
C TRP A 66 13.14 21.04 4.01
N TYR A 67 12.08 21.29 3.21
CA TYR A 67 11.95 22.56 2.50
C TYR A 67 11.91 23.76 3.46
N ARG A 68 11.19 23.67 4.58
CA ARG A 68 11.13 24.77 5.56
C ARG A 68 12.48 25.04 6.23
N VAL A 69 13.26 24.00 6.53
CA VAL A 69 14.61 24.15 7.09
C VAL A 69 15.57 24.76 6.07
N ALA A 70 15.47 24.35 4.80
CA ALA A 70 16.31 24.90 3.73
C ALA A 70 16.01 26.39 3.43
N GLU A 71 14.75 26.81 3.53
CA GLU A 71 14.34 28.22 3.40
C GLU A 71 14.94 29.07 4.54
N MET A 72 14.91 28.56 5.77
CA MET A 72 15.42 29.26 6.95
C MET A 72 16.94 29.46 6.91
N ASN A 73 17.69 28.54 6.31
CA ASN A 73 19.14 28.64 6.15
C ASN A 73 19.59 29.56 4.99
N ARG A 74 18.67 29.99 4.11
CA ARG A 74 18.96 31.00 3.06
C ARG A 74 18.64 32.43 3.48
N ALA A 75 17.84 32.58 4.55
CA ALA A 75 17.44 33.88 5.09
C ALA A 75 18.29 34.32 6.31
N ALA A 76 19.23 33.50 6.76
CA ALA A 76 20.22 33.78 7.79
C ALA A 76 21.61 34.03 7.15
#